data_AF-A0A8J3X3J7-F1
#
_entry.id   AF-A0A8J3X3J7-F1
#
_cell.length_a   1.000
_cell.length_b   1.000
_cell.length_c   1.000
_cell.angle_alpha   90.00
_cell.angle_beta   90.00
_cell.angle_gamma   90.00
#
_symmetry.space_group_name_H-M   'P 1'
#
loop_
_entity.id
_entity.type
_entity.pdbx_description
1 polymer ?
#
loop_
_entity_poly.entity_id
_entity_poly.type
_entity_poly.pdbx_seq_one_letter_code
_entity_poly.pdbx_strand_id
1 'polypeptide(L)'
;MVMKKLINSVDAIVTDTLHGVAAAHPSLRVDIENRVIYRRDAPRPGKVGLVSGGGAGHEPLHGGFVGYGMLDAACPGEVFTSPVPDQMIEASKGVDGGAGVLHIVKNYTGDVLNFEMAAELCADEGIEVASVLVNDDVAVQDSLYTAGRRGTGATLFVEKIAGALAETGAPLAEVARLAQEVNERSRSFGVALSAGTVPAAGKPTFDLSDTEIELGIGIHGEPGRTRSTHREAREIARLAMDAINDDVPLSGDTLVLLNGMGGTPLLELYIVYAEVAAYLEEKGATAVRCLVGNYVTSLDMQGFSVSVCRLTDELTRLWDAPVETPGLRWGR
;
A
#
# COMPACT_ATOMS: atom_id res chain seq x y z
N MET A 1 0.62 1.76 32.19
CA MET A 1 0.77 0.31 31.90
C MET A 1 2.07 0.11 31.13
N VAL A 2 2.76 -1.03 31.29
CA VAL A 2 3.94 -1.36 30.48
C VAL A 2 3.49 -1.68 29.05
N MET A 3 4.09 -1.03 28.05
CA MET A 3 3.79 -1.23 26.63
C MET A 3 4.14 -2.66 26.21
N LYS A 4 3.17 -3.39 25.64
CA LYS A 4 3.34 -4.78 25.17
C LYS A 4 3.61 -4.78 23.67
N LYS A 5 4.88 -4.85 23.28
CA LYS A 5 5.32 -5.01 21.88
C LYS A 5 6.44 -6.06 21.83
N LEU A 6 6.48 -6.85 20.75
CA LEU A 6 7.57 -7.81 20.50
C LEU A 6 8.74 -7.09 19.82
N ILE A 7 9.52 -6.34 20.60
CA ILE A 7 10.66 -5.55 20.11
C ILE A 7 11.84 -5.71 21.07
N ASN A 8 13.08 -5.67 20.56
CA ASN A 8 14.28 -5.67 21.40
C ASN A 8 14.61 -4.27 21.92
N SER A 9 14.53 -3.27 21.04
CA SER A 9 14.68 -1.85 21.36
C SER A 9 13.87 -1.00 20.38
N VAL A 10 13.56 0.25 20.74
CA VAL A 10 12.82 1.17 19.86
C VAL A 10 13.67 1.58 18.65
N ASP A 11 14.96 1.81 18.85
CA ASP A 11 15.87 2.33 17.81
C ASP A 11 16.23 1.28 16.75
N ALA A 12 16.07 -0.01 17.07
CA ALA A 12 16.44 -1.11 16.17
C ALA A 12 15.24 -1.72 15.42
N ILE A 13 14.01 -1.20 15.56
CA ILE A 13 12.79 -1.87 15.05
C ILE A 13 12.90 -2.20 13.56
N VAL A 14 13.29 -1.23 12.73
CA VAL A 14 13.39 -1.43 11.28
C VAL A 14 14.54 -2.38 10.95
N THR A 15 15.71 -2.20 11.56
CA THR A 15 16.88 -3.07 11.35
C THR A 15 16.60 -4.53 11.76
N ASP A 16 15.98 -4.75 12.92
CA ASP A 16 15.58 -6.08 13.41
C ASP A 16 14.56 -6.72 12.46
N THR A 17 13.61 -5.92 11.95
CA THR A 17 12.62 -6.37 10.97
C THR A 17 13.31 -6.83 9.67
N LEU A 18 14.26 -6.04 9.16
CA LEU A 18 15.02 -6.39 7.96
C LEU A 18 15.85 -7.68 8.13
N HIS A 19 16.45 -7.89 9.30
CA HIS A 19 17.10 -9.17 9.62
C HIS A 19 16.11 -10.34 9.59
N GLY A 20 14.90 -10.15 10.12
CA GLY A 20 13.82 -11.14 10.06
C GLY A 20 13.40 -11.47 8.62
N VAL A 21 13.20 -10.44 7.79
CA VAL A 21 12.85 -10.61 6.36
C VAL A 21 13.95 -11.37 5.63
N ALA A 22 15.22 -11.00 5.83
CA ALA A 22 16.36 -11.66 5.20
C ALA A 22 16.46 -13.15 5.58
N ALA A 23 16.17 -13.48 6.84
CA ALA A 23 16.21 -14.85 7.34
C ALA A 23 15.03 -15.70 6.82
N ALA A 24 13.84 -15.12 6.70
CA ALA A 24 12.62 -15.85 6.32
C ALA A 24 12.49 -16.05 4.80
N HIS A 25 13.01 -15.13 3.99
CA HIS A 25 12.73 -15.08 2.56
C HIS A 25 13.99 -15.15 1.71
N PRO A 26 14.49 -16.36 1.37
CA PRO A 26 15.66 -16.52 0.52
C PRO A 26 15.44 -16.07 -0.93
N SER A 27 14.21 -15.79 -1.35
CA SER A 27 13.90 -15.17 -2.64
C SER A 27 14.21 -13.67 -2.69
N LEU A 28 14.64 -13.07 -1.58
CA LEU A 28 14.99 -11.66 -1.46
C LEU A 28 16.50 -11.49 -1.19
N ARG A 29 17.03 -10.33 -1.58
CA ARG A 29 18.34 -9.81 -1.16
C ARG A 29 18.07 -8.57 -0.33
N VAL A 30 18.39 -8.60 0.97
CA VAL A 30 18.14 -7.48 1.88
C VAL A 30 19.45 -6.77 2.18
N ASP A 31 19.51 -5.49 1.85
CA ASP A 31 20.58 -4.58 2.25
C ASP A 31 20.20 -3.92 3.57
N ILE A 32 20.83 -4.35 4.65
CA ILE A 32 20.55 -3.85 6.00
C ILE A 32 21.11 -2.44 6.21
N GLU A 33 22.24 -2.13 5.56
CA GLU A 33 22.95 -0.85 5.73
C GLU A 33 22.18 0.28 5.07
N ASN A 34 21.82 0.08 3.80
CA ASN A 34 21.02 1.05 3.04
C ASN A 34 19.51 0.90 3.28
N ARG A 35 19.09 -0.12 4.05
CA ARG A 35 17.69 -0.46 4.34
C ARG A 35 16.86 -0.56 3.06
N VAL A 36 17.26 -1.46 2.17
CA VAL A 36 16.56 -1.75 0.93
C VAL A 36 16.30 -3.25 0.82
N ILE A 37 15.08 -3.62 0.48
CA ILE A 37 14.70 -5.00 0.18
C ILE A 37 14.65 -5.14 -1.32
N TYR A 38 15.50 -5.99 -1.89
CA TYR A 38 15.53 -6.29 -3.32
C TYR A 38 14.95 -7.66 -3.62
N ARG A 39 14.36 -7.78 -4.79
CA ARG A 39 14.16 -9.06 -5.45
C ARG A 39 15.52 -9.67 -5.75
N ARG A 40 15.69 -10.97 -5.50
CA ARG A 40 17.02 -11.62 -5.55
C ARG A 40 17.68 -11.60 -6.91
N ASP A 41 16.92 -11.66 -8.00
CA ASP A 41 17.42 -11.61 -9.39
C ASP A 41 17.36 -10.21 -10.02
N ALA A 42 17.22 -9.14 -9.21
CA ALA A 42 17.37 -7.76 -9.67
C ALA A 42 18.86 -7.32 -9.71
N PRO A 43 19.27 -6.49 -10.69
CA PRO A 43 18.46 -5.92 -11.77
C PRO A 43 18.18 -6.94 -12.89
N ARG A 44 17.06 -6.75 -13.58
CA ARG A 44 16.60 -7.63 -14.66
C ARG A 44 16.83 -6.96 -16.02
N PRO A 45 17.77 -7.43 -16.86
CA PRO A 45 18.07 -6.79 -18.14
C PRO A 45 16.83 -6.64 -19.03
N GLY A 46 16.59 -5.43 -19.53
CA GLY A 46 15.49 -5.10 -20.44
C GLY A 46 14.10 -5.06 -19.79
N LYS A 47 14.00 -5.16 -18.46
CA LYS A 47 12.76 -4.95 -17.70
C LYS A 47 12.82 -3.60 -16.99
N VAL A 48 11.71 -2.86 -16.99
CA VAL A 48 11.52 -1.68 -16.14
C VAL A 48 11.63 -2.07 -14.67
N GLY A 49 12.54 -1.44 -13.93
CA GLY A 49 12.67 -1.66 -12.49
C GLY A 49 11.50 -1.00 -11.73
N LEU A 50 10.91 -1.68 -10.75
CA LEU A 50 9.86 -1.09 -9.90
C LEU A 50 10.37 -0.86 -8.48
N VAL A 51 10.29 0.39 -8.03
CA VAL A 51 10.65 0.80 -6.67
C VAL A 51 9.45 1.45 -5.99
N SER A 52 9.19 1.04 -4.76
CA SER A 52 8.22 1.67 -3.87
C SER A 52 8.83 1.83 -2.47
N GLY A 53 8.16 2.53 -1.58
CA GLY A 53 8.70 2.84 -0.26
C GLY A 53 7.79 3.70 0.59
N GLY A 54 8.28 3.99 1.79
CA GLY A 54 7.57 4.78 2.79
C GLY A 54 7.94 4.34 4.20
N GLY A 55 7.28 4.94 5.18
CA GLY A 55 7.46 4.55 6.58
C GLY A 55 7.16 3.08 6.84
N ALA A 56 7.89 2.47 7.77
CA ALA A 56 7.58 1.14 8.28
C ALA A 56 6.28 1.14 9.12
N GLY A 57 5.73 -0.03 9.39
CA GLY A 57 4.50 -0.20 10.18
C GLY A 57 3.23 -0.43 9.35
N HIS A 58 3.39 -0.66 8.05
CA HIS A 58 2.30 -0.99 7.12
C HIS A 58 2.42 -2.42 6.55
N GLU A 59 3.28 -3.25 7.13
CA GLU A 59 3.61 -4.57 6.62
C GLU A 59 2.33 -5.41 6.38
N PRO A 60 2.22 -6.15 5.26
CA PRO A 60 3.29 -6.45 4.29
C PRO A 60 3.65 -5.33 3.30
N LEU A 61 2.92 -4.23 3.22
CA LEU A 61 3.28 -3.08 2.38
C LEU A 61 4.59 -2.45 2.90
N HIS A 62 5.66 -2.26 2.12
CA HIS A 62 5.89 -2.67 0.73
C HIS A 62 6.77 -3.91 0.60
N GLY A 63 7.62 -4.18 1.59
CA GLY A 63 8.67 -5.20 1.50
C GLY A 63 8.13 -6.62 1.24
N GLY A 64 6.91 -6.91 1.68
CA GLY A 64 6.23 -8.18 1.40
C GLY A 64 5.77 -8.33 -0.05
N PHE A 65 5.77 -7.26 -0.83
CA PHE A 65 5.38 -7.26 -2.25
C PHE A 65 6.59 -7.16 -3.21
N VAL A 66 7.80 -7.36 -2.70
CA VAL A 66 9.00 -7.51 -3.52
C VAL A 66 9.10 -8.94 -4.06
N GLY A 67 9.23 -9.08 -5.38
CA GLY A 67 9.29 -10.38 -6.05
C GLY A 67 8.77 -10.38 -7.48
N TYR A 68 8.64 -11.58 -8.07
CA TYR A 68 8.21 -11.73 -9.46
C TYR A 68 6.78 -11.21 -9.64
N GLY A 69 6.56 -10.39 -10.67
CA GLY A 69 5.22 -9.87 -11.01
C GLY A 69 4.75 -8.68 -10.17
N MET A 70 5.61 -8.13 -9.30
CA MET A 70 5.36 -6.93 -8.48
C MET A 70 6.63 -6.06 -8.41
N LEU A 71 7.03 -5.60 -7.21
CA LEU A 71 8.17 -4.71 -7.00
C LEU A 71 9.52 -5.44 -7.18
N ASP A 72 10.51 -4.72 -7.70
CA ASP A 72 11.91 -5.18 -7.73
C ASP A 72 12.69 -4.70 -6.51
N ALA A 73 12.30 -3.57 -5.91
CA ALA A 73 12.81 -3.14 -4.61
C ALA A 73 11.77 -2.36 -3.78
N ALA A 74 11.96 -2.38 -2.46
CA ALA A 74 11.23 -1.57 -1.49
C ALA A 74 12.17 -0.86 -0.52
N CYS A 75 11.89 0.41 -0.23
CA CYS A 75 12.66 1.25 0.69
C CYS A 75 11.88 1.52 1.99
N PRO A 76 12.06 0.68 3.05
CA PRO A 76 11.50 0.97 4.36
C PRO A 76 12.23 2.14 5.05
N GLY A 77 11.46 3.17 5.41
CA GLY A 77 11.88 4.23 6.33
C GLY A 77 11.65 3.84 7.79
N GLU A 78 11.81 4.80 8.70
CA GLU A 78 11.43 4.61 10.11
C GLU A 78 9.90 4.41 10.25
N VAL A 79 9.44 3.96 11.42
CA VAL A 79 8.00 3.74 11.65
C VAL A 79 7.21 5.03 11.37
N PHE A 80 6.29 4.97 10.41
CA PHE A 80 5.48 6.09 9.90
C PHE A 80 6.28 7.31 9.41
N THR A 81 7.54 7.12 9.01
CA THR A 81 8.40 8.19 8.49
C THR A 81 9.02 7.78 7.16
N SER A 82 8.87 8.63 6.15
CA SER A 82 9.42 8.39 4.81
C SER A 82 10.92 8.05 4.82
N PRO A 83 11.40 7.11 3.97
CA PRO A 83 12.82 6.88 3.75
C PRO A 83 13.52 8.13 3.20
N VAL A 84 14.83 8.23 3.41
CA VAL A 84 15.63 9.34 2.86
C VAL A 84 15.93 9.13 1.36
N PRO A 85 16.12 10.20 0.56
CA PRO A 85 16.36 10.09 -0.89
C PRO A 85 17.45 9.08 -1.28
N ASP A 86 18.55 9.05 -0.54
CA ASP A 86 19.69 8.14 -0.77
C ASP A 86 19.26 6.67 -0.83
N GLN A 87 18.28 6.25 -0.02
CA GLN A 87 17.76 4.88 -0.06
C GLN A 87 17.09 4.57 -1.40
N MET A 88 16.29 5.49 -1.94
CA MET A 88 15.61 5.32 -3.22
C MET A 88 16.59 5.40 -4.40
N ILE A 89 17.65 6.19 -4.28
CA ILE A 89 18.74 6.27 -5.26
C ILE A 89 19.44 4.91 -5.35
N GLU A 90 19.87 4.35 -4.20
CA GLU A 90 20.51 3.03 -4.16
C GLU A 90 19.57 1.93 -4.65
N ALA A 91 18.29 1.97 -4.27
CA ALA A 91 17.28 1.04 -4.78
C ALA A 91 17.16 1.11 -6.31
N SER A 92 17.06 2.33 -6.86
CA SER A 92 16.92 2.56 -8.30
C SER A 92 18.13 2.04 -9.08
N LYS A 93 19.36 2.33 -8.60
CA LYS A 93 20.61 1.76 -9.15
C LYS A 93 20.61 0.23 -9.10
N GLY A 94 20.12 -0.33 -7.99
CA GLY A 94 20.08 -1.77 -7.78
C GLY A 94 19.03 -2.51 -8.61
N VAL A 95 18.05 -1.81 -9.21
CA VAL A 95 17.00 -2.41 -10.05
C VAL A 95 17.03 -1.96 -11.51
N ASP A 96 17.85 -0.98 -11.88
CA ASP A 96 17.95 -0.51 -13.26
C ASP A 96 18.49 -1.62 -14.18
N GLY A 97 17.59 -2.17 -14.99
CA GLY A 97 17.87 -3.18 -16.01
C GLY A 97 18.24 -2.59 -17.38
N GLY A 98 18.44 -1.28 -17.48
CA GLY A 98 18.64 -0.55 -18.74
C GLY A 98 17.34 -0.24 -19.49
N ALA A 99 16.20 -0.28 -18.80
CA ALA A 99 14.88 0.06 -19.34
C ALA A 99 14.16 1.15 -18.51
N GLY A 100 14.90 1.82 -17.63
CA GLY A 100 14.38 2.82 -16.70
C GLY A 100 13.71 2.23 -15.47
N VAL A 101 13.29 3.10 -14.55
CA VAL A 101 12.72 2.75 -13.25
C VAL A 101 11.40 3.49 -13.04
N LEU A 102 10.38 2.77 -12.58
CA LEU A 102 9.12 3.34 -12.10
C LEU A 102 9.15 3.45 -10.58
N HIS A 103 9.00 4.68 -10.08
CA HIS A 103 8.73 4.96 -8.68
C HIS A 103 7.21 4.97 -8.43
N ILE A 104 6.74 4.13 -7.51
CA ILE A 104 5.35 4.09 -7.06
C ILE A 104 5.30 4.78 -5.70
N VAL A 105 4.67 5.95 -5.64
CA VAL A 105 4.74 6.85 -4.50
C VAL A 105 3.36 7.03 -3.89
N LYS A 106 3.22 6.78 -2.58
CA LYS A 106 1.98 7.10 -1.86
C LYS A 106 1.94 8.61 -1.62
N ASN A 107 0.77 9.23 -1.76
CA ASN A 107 0.66 10.68 -1.58
C ASN A 107 0.70 11.10 -0.10
N TYR A 108 1.90 11.16 0.44
CA TYR A 108 2.26 11.82 1.69
C TYR A 108 3.41 12.77 1.42
N THR A 109 3.40 13.96 2.02
CA THR A 109 4.35 15.04 1.72
C THR A 109 5.79 14.59 1.83
N GLY A 110 6.14 13.81 2.87
CA GLY A 110 7.50 13.27 3.02
C GLY A 110 7.88 12.30 1.91
N ASP A 111 6.97 11.39 1.55
CA ASP A 111 7.17 10.43 0.47
C ASP A 111 7.35 11.14 -0.88
N VAL A 112 6.46 12.09 -1.21
CA VAL A 112 6.52 12.86 -2.46
C VAL A 112 7.86 13.60 -2.58
N LEU A 113 8.22 14.40 -1.57
CA LEU A 113 9.44 15.21 -1.63
C LEU A 113 10.71 14.34 -1.72
N ASN A 114 10.77 13.23 -0.97
CA ASN A 114 11.95 12.38 -0.96
C ASN A 114 12.10 11.56 -2.25
N PHE A 115 11.00 11.06 -2.82
CA PHE A 115 11.02 10.35 -4.10
C PHE A 115 11.29 11.28 -5.27
N GLU A 116 10.72 12.49 -5.29
CA GLU A 116 11.01 13.50 -6.32
C GLU A 116 12.50 13.85 -6.34
N MET A 117 13.09 14.13 -5.16
CA MET A 117 14.53 14.38 -5.03
C MET A 117 15.37 13.19 -5.53
N ALA A 118 14.98 11.96 -5.18
CA ALA A 118 15.69 10.76 -5.64
C ALA A 118 15.59 10.57 -7.15
N ALA A 119 14.43 10.85 -7.77
CA ALA A 119 14.23 10.77 -9.20
C ALA A 119 15.08 11.79 -9.97
N GLU A 120 15.16 13.04 -9.47
CA GLU A 120 16.03 14.08 -10.04
C GLU A 120 17.50 13.66 -10.02
N LEU A 121 17.98 13.16 -8.86
CA LEU A 121 19.36 12.71 -8.71
C LEU A 121 19.69 11.45 -9.53
N CYS A 122 18.73 10.53 -9.68
CA CYS A 122 18.89 9.38 -10.59
C CYS A 122 19.01 9.81 -12.06
N ALA A 123 18.24 10.82 -12.47
CA ALA A 123 18.31 11.35 -13.83
C ALA A 123 19.68 11.99 -14.12
N ASP A 124 20.26 12.70 -13.15
CA ASP A 124 21.63 13.24 -13.24
C ASP A 124 22.69 12.13 -13.38
N GLU A 125 22.43 10.95 -12.83
CA GLU A 125 23.27 9.75 -12.98
C GLU A 125 22.94 8.91 -14.25
N GLY A 126 22.01 9.37 -15.08
CA GLY A 126 21.65 8.73 -16.35
C GLY A 126 20.63 7.60 -16.25
N ILE A 127 19.95 7.45 -15.10
CA ILE A 127 18.85 6.50 -14.91
C ILE A 127 17.54 7.23 -15.22
N GLU A 128 16.82 6.79 -16.25
CA GLU A 128 15.49 7.32 -16.56
C GLU A 128 14.49 6.86 -15.48
N VAL A 129 13.88 7.83 -14.79
CA VAL A 129 12.87 7.57 -13.76
C VAL A 129 11.54 8.20 -14.15
N ALA A 130 10.47 7.41 -14.08
CA ALA A 130 9.09 7.91 -14.08
C ALA A 130 8.48 7.68 -12.69
N SER A 131 7.51 8.51 -12.32
CA SER A 131 6.80 8.39 -11.05
C SER A 131 5.29 8.29 -11.25
N VAL A 132 4.63 7.47 -10.44
CA VAL A 132 3.18 7.43 -10.29
C VAL A 132 2.81 7.75 -8.85
N LEU A 133 1.93 8.74 -8.68
CA LEU A 133 1.45 9.16 -7.38
C LEU A 133 0.11 8.50 -7.07
N VAL A 134 0.05 7.70 -6.01
CA VAL A 134 -1.16 7.02 -5.56
C VAL A 134 -1.91 7.88 -4.54
N ASN A 135 -3.16 8.21 -4.84
CA ASN A 135 -3.98 9.17 -4.09
C ASN A 135 -5.47 8.75 -4.02
N ASP A 136 -5.69 7.48 -3.70
CA ASP A 136 -6.97 6.76 -3.78
C ASP A 136 -7.94 7.03 -2.62
N ASP A 137 -7.48 7.59 -1.50
CA ASP A 137 -8.32 7.78 -0.31
C ASP A 137 -9.34 8.92 -0.49
N VAL A 138 -10.63 8.59 -0.43
CA VAL A 138 -11.74 9.56 -0.62
C VAL A 138 -12.19 10.24 0.68
N ALA A 139 -11.58 9.89 1.81
CA ALA A 139 -12.04 10.39 3.11
C ALA A 139 -11.87 11.90 3.27
N VAL A 140 -10.74 12.46 2.82
CA VAL A 140 -10.35 13.85 3.07
C VAL A 140 -9.61 14.43 1.87
N GLN A 141 -9.83 15.72 1.62
CA GLN A 141 -9.01 16.53 0.73
C GLN A 141 -8.12 17.41 1.64
N ASP A 142 -6.81 17.16 1.59
CA ASP A 142 -5.78 17.67 2.52
C ASP A 142 -5.85 17.07 3.93
N SER A 143 -4.70 16.69 4.50
CA SER A 143 -4.57 16.11 5.85
C SER A 143 -3.26 16.50 6.54
N LEU A 144 -3.03 16.05 7.78
CA LEU A 144 -1.86 16.42 8.59
C LEU A 144 -0.51 16.26 7.85
N TYR A 145 -0.40 15.26 6.96
CA TYR A 145 0.84 14.92 6.26
C TYR A 145 0.68 14.86 4.74
N THR A 146 -0.42 15.38 4.19
CA THR A 146 -0.72 15.26 2.75
C THR A 146 -1.39 16.52 2.21
N ALA A 147 -0.90 17.00 1.07
CA ALA A 147 -1.66 17.87 0.18
C ALA A 147 -2.42 17.01 -0.85
N GLY A 148 -3.72 17.24 -1.01
CA GLY A 148 -4.62 16.38 -1.77
C GLY A 148 -5.07 15.14 -1.00
N ARG A 149 -5.36 14.06 -1.74
CA ARG A 149 -5.83 12.78 -1.17
C ARG A 149 -4.67 11.89 -0.77
N ARG A 150 -4.82 11.12 0.31
CA ARG A 150 -3.80 10.17 0.77
C ARG A 150 -3.69 8.96 -0.16
N GLY A 151 -2.51 8.35 -0.22
CA GLY A 151 -2.29 7.04 -0.84
C GLY A 151 -2.42 5.91 0.17
N THR A 152 -3.28 4.92 -0.09
CA THR A 152 -3.60 3.84 0.84
C THR A 152 -3.65 2.47 0.12
N GLY A 153 -4.78 1.76 0.15
CA GLY A 153 -4.90 0.38 -0.30
C GLY A 153 -4.74 0.16 -1.79
N ALA A 154 -5.08 1.14 -2.64
CA ALA A 154 -4.89 1.03 -4.09
C ALA A 154 -3.42 0.94 -4.50
N THR A 155 -2.49 1.32 -3.62
CA THR A 155 -1.05 1.17 -3.86
C THR A 155 -0.70 -0.27 -4.21
N LEU A 156 -1.30 -1.25 -3.52
CA LEU A 156 -1.12 -2.68 -3.84
C LEU A 156 -1.59 -3.02 -5.25
N PHE A 157 -2.70 -2.45 -5.72
CA PHE A 157 -3.20 -2.67 -7.07
C PHE A 157 -2.22 -2.14 -8.12
N VAL A 158 -1.70 -0.94 -7.89
CA VAL A 158 -0.71 -0.30 -8.76
C VAL A 158 0.55 -1.15 -8.82
N GLU A 159 1.08 -1.57 -7.68
CA GLU A 159 2.28 -2.43 -7.61
C GLU A 159 2.09 -3.77 -8.32
N LYS A 160 0.93 -4.41 -8.15
CA LYS A 160 0.64 -5.69 -8.78
C LYS A 160 0.49 -5.59 -10.29
N ILE A 161 -0.32 -4.63 -10.75
CA ILE A 161 -0.69 -4.54 -12.16
C ILE A 161 0.46 -3.93 -12.97
N ALA A 162 1.16 -2.91 -12.45
CA ALA A 162 2.35 -2.37 -13.08
C ALA A 162 3.49 -3.39 -13.11
N GLY A 163 3.71 -4.13 -12.02
CA GLY A 163 4.72 -5.18 -11.97
C GLY A 163 4.46 -6.29 -12.98
N ALA A 164 3.21 -6.74 -13.12
CA ALA A 164 2.82 -7.71 -14.12
C ALA A 164 3.09 -7.23 -15.56
N LEU A 165 2.81 -5.96 -15.86
CA LEU A 165 3.11 -5.38 -17.18
C LEU A 165 4.62 -5.26 -17.40
N ALA A 166 5.38 -4.85 -16.39
CA ALA A 166 6.83 -4.76 -16.49
C ALA A 166 7.49 -6.12 -16.76
N GLU A 167 6.98 -7.22 -16.19
CA GLU A 167 7.45 -8.58 -16.51
C GLU A 167 7.30 -8.95 -18.00
N THR A 168 6.44 -8.27 -18.77
CA THR A 168 6.33 -8.50 -20.22
C THR A 168 7.38 -7.75 -21.04
N GLY A 169 8.24 -6.96 -20.40
CA GLY A 169 9.22 -6.09 -21.07
C GLY A 169 8.60 -4.83 -21.68
N ALA A 170 7.42 -4.40 -21.20
CA ALA A 170 6.81 -3.16 -21.64
C ALA A 170 7.70 -1.95 -21.32
N PRO A 171 7.74 -0.91 -22.17
CA PRO A 171 8.56 0.27 -21.96
C PRO A 171 8.06 1.10 -20.76
N LEU A 172 8.97 1.83 -20.11
CA LEU A 172 8.69 2.63 -18.90
C LEU A 172 7.44 3.52 -19.03
N ALA A 173 7.30 4.23 -20.15
CA ALA A 173 6.17 5.11 -20.39
C ALA A 173 4.81 4.37 -20.36
N GLU A 174 4.75 3.14 -20.87
CA GLU A 174 3.52 2.35 -20.88
C GLU A 174 3.22 1.76 -19.49
N VAL A 175 4.26 1.33 -18.76
CA VAL A 175 4.11 0.89 -17.36
C VAL A 175 3.61 2.05 -16.49
N ALA A 176 4.17 3.25 -16.64
CA ALA A 176 3.75 4.45 -15.93
C ALA A 176 2.30 4.85 -16.29
N ARG A 177 1.94 4.83 -17.58
CA ARG A 177 0.57 5.12 -18.04
C ARG A 177 -0.45 4.16 -17.44
N LEU A 178 -0.16 2.86 -17.46
CA LEU A 178 -1.05 1.84 -16.89
C LEU A 178 -1.16 1.99 -15.36
N ALA A 179 -0.05 2.25 -14.68
CA ALA A 179 -0.02 2.48 -13.24
C ALA A 179 -0.91 3.68 -12.85
N GLN A 180 -0.83 4.78 -13.60
CA GLN A 180 -1.68 5.95 -13.44
C GLN A 180 -3.16 5.62 -13.69
N GLU A 181 -3.47 4.85 -14.73
CA GLU A 181 -4.83 4.40 -15.01
C GLU A 181 -5.41 3.55 -13.86
N VAL A 182 -4.60 2.67 -13.25
CA VAL A 182 -5.03 1.89 -12.08
C VAL A 182 -5.37 2.81 -10.91
N ASN A 183 -4.52 3.80 -10.61
CA ASN A 183 -4.78 4.77 -9.54
C ASN A 183 -6.07 5.57 -9.80
N GLU A 184 -6.26 6.08 -11.02
CA GLU A 184 -7.44 6.88 -11.39
C GLU A 184 -8.75 6.09 -11.28
N ARG A 185 -8.71 4.78 -11.50
CA ARG A 185 -9.85 3.85 -11.38
C ARG A 185 -10.07 3.32 -9.97
N SER A 186 -9.19 3.65 -9.04
CA SER A 186 -9.19 3.09 -7.69
C SER A 186 -9.63 4.10 -6.64
N ARG A 187 -10.42 3.65 -5.66
CA ARG A 187 -10.84 4.47 -4.51
C ARG A 187 -10.82 3.66 -3.22
N SER A 188 -10.47 4.31 -2.13
CA SER A 188 -10.35 3.69 -0.82
C SER A 188 -11.00 4.49 0.29
N PHE A 189 -11.44 3.79 1.33
CA PHE A 189 -11.94 4.41 2.56
C PHE A 189 -11.58 3.54 3.78
N GLY A 190 -10.99 4.17 4.80
CA GLY A 190 -10.59 3.51 6.05
C GLY A 190 -11.55 3.76 7.21
N VAL A 191 -11.63 2.82 8.15
CA VAL A 191 -12.37 2.95 9.41
C VAL A 191 -11.50 2.42 10.55
N ALA A 192 -11.36 3.18 11.64
CA ALA A 192 -10.72 2.72 12.86
C ALA A 192 -11.74 2.52 13.99
N LEU A 193 -11.59 1.39 14.69
CA LEU A 193 -12.29 1.06 15.94
C LEU A 193 -11.42 1.39 17.16
N SER A 194 -10.10 1.31 17.02
CA SER A 194 -9.14 1.79 18.02
C SER A 194 -7.82 2.16 17.38
N ALA A 195 -7.08 3.06 18.03
CA ALA A 195 -5.78 3.52 17.54
C ALA A 195 -4.68 2.46 17.69
N GLY A 196 -3.75 2.44 16.73
CA GLY A 196 -2.48 1.74 16.87
C GLY A 196 -1.53 2.46 17.83
N THR A 197 -0.51 1.75 18.32
CA THR A 197 0.54 2.32 19.17
C THR A 197 1.88 2.32 18.45
N VAL A 198 2.43 3.52 18.20
CA VAL A 198 3.81 3.68 17.70
C VAL A 198 4.78 3.40 18.85
N PRO A 199 5.69 2.41 18.70
CA PRO A 199 6.60 2.01 19.78
C PRO A 199 7.44 3.16 20.35
N ALA A 200 7.93 4.06 19.48
CA ALA A 200 8.73 5.21 19.90
C ALA A 200 7.93 6.23 20.73
N ALA A 201 6.63 6.40 20.44
CA ALA A 201 5.76 7.31 21.19
C ALA A 201 5.29 6.71 22.52
N GLY A 202 5.24 5.38 22.64
CA GLY A 202 4.82 4.67 23.84
C GLY A 202 3.33 4.85 24.21
N LYS A 203 2.54 5.49 23.36
CA LYS A 203 1.11 5.80 23.54
C LYS A 203 0.35 5.67 22.21
N PRO A 204 -0.98 5.49 22.25
CA PRO A 204 -1.82 5.45 21.05
C PRO A 204 -1.65 6.71 20.20
N THR A 205 -1.78 6.56 18.87
CA THR A 205 -1.65 7.67 17.91
C THR A 205 -2.77 8.69 18.02
N PHE A 206 -3.97 8.25 18.42
CA PHE A 206 -5.12 9.08 18.74
C PHE A 206 -5.98 8.39 19.81
N ASP A 207 -7.01 9.09 20.28
CA ASP A 207 -7.91 8.60 21.32
C ASP A 207 -9.35 8.52 20.78
N LEU A 208 -10.03 7.41 21.08
CA LEU A 208 -11.45 7.13 20.84
C LEU A 208 -12.03 6.56 22.14
N SER A 209 -13.22 6.99 22.54
CA SER A 209 -13.93 6.31 23.63
C SER A 209 -14.38 4.91 23.22
N ASP A 210 -14.78 4.08 24.19
CA ASP A 210 -15.24 2.70 23.98
C ASP A 210 -16.43 2.56 23.01
N THR A 211 -17.09 3.68 22.68
CA THR A 211 -18.24 3.72 21.78
C THR A 211 -17.97 4.47 20.49
N GLU A 212 -16.79 5.07 20.31
CA GLU A 212 -16.46 5.87 19.14
C GLU A 212 -15.67 5.07 18.11
N ILE A 213 -15.90 5.41 16.85
CA ILE A 213 -15.13 4.96 15.70
C ILE A 213 -14.71 6.19 14.89
N GLU A 214 -13.59 6.08 14.17
CA GLU A 214 -13.12 7.12 13.25
C GLU A 214 -13.41 6.68 11.81
N LEU A 215 -14.23 7.45 11.10
CA LEU A 215 -14.56 7.22 9.69
C LEU A 215 -13.61 8.02 8.80
N GLY A 216 -12.95 7.33 7.88
CA GLY A 216 -11.97 7.92 6.97
C GLY A 216 -10.57 8.02 7.56
N ILE A 217 -10.18 7.15 8.50
CA ILE A 217 -8.85 7.16 9.13
C ILE A 217 -7.73 6.95 8.08
N GLY A 218 -6.60 7.64 8.25
CA GLY A 218 -5.39 7.40 7.47
C GLY A 218 -4.53 6.24 8.02
N ILE A 219 -3.55 5.77 7.26
CA ILE A 219 -2.70 4.63 7.64
C ILE A 219 -1.63 4.99 8.69
N HIS A 220 -1.38 6.27 8.98
CA HIS A 220 -0.50 6.70 10.08
C HIS A 220 -1.30 7.17 11.30
N GLY A 221 -2.62 6.94 11.31
CA GLY A 221 -3.52 7.42 12.37
C GLY A 221 -3.90 8.90 12.25
N GLU A 222 -3.77 9.48 11.06
CA GLU A 222 -4.25 10.83 10.79
C GLU A 222 -5.78 10.89 10.93
N PRO A 223 -6.33 11.97 11.52
CA PRO A 223 -7.77 12.14 11.67
C PRO A 223 -8.51 11.89 10.36
N GLY A 224 -9.67 11.27 10.49
CA GLY A 224 -10.51 10.98 9.35
C GLY A 224 -11.46 12.11 9.02
N ARG A 225 -12.51 11.75 8.30
CA ARG A 225 -13.59 12.66 7.92
C ARG A 225 -14.44 13.05 9.12
N THR A 226 -14.75 12.09 9.99
CA THR A 226 -15.58 12.32 11.18
C THR A 226 -15.46 11.18 12.18
N ARG A 227 -15.68 11.51 13.46
CA ARG A 227 -15.98 10.52 14.48
C ARG A 227 -17.47 10.19 14.48
N SER A 228 -17.80 8.94 14.81
CA SER A 228 -19.17 8.48 14.95
C SER A 228 -19.27 7.49 16.10
N THR A 229 -20.47 7.27 16.63
CA THR A 229 -20.74 6.12 17.49
C THR A 229 -20.61 4.82 16.69
N HIS A 230 -20.10 3.78 17.34
CA HIS A 230 -20.03 2.41 16.85
C HIS A 230 -21.42 1.89 16.46
N ARG A 231 -21.46 1.10 15.39
CA ARG A 231 -22.67 0.58 14.75
C ARG A 231 -22.43 -0.86 14.31
N GLU A 232 -23.47 -1.50 13.81
CA GLU A 232 -23.33 -2.82 13.21
C GLU A 232 -22.47 -2.77 11.93
N ALA A 233 -21.77 -3.86 11.61
CA ALA A 233 -20.86 -3.95 10.47
C ALA A 233 -21.50 -3.51 9.15
N ARG A 234 -22.78 -3.88 8.91
CA ARG A 234 -23.54 -3.47 7.71
C ARG A 234 -23.66 -1.95 7.55
N GLU A 235 -23.84 -1.22 8.64
CA GLU A 235 -23.98 0.23 8.60
C GLU A 235 -22.61 0.88 8.35
N ILE A 236 -21.56 0.38 9.00
CA ILE A 236 -20.20 0.89 8.82
C ILE A 236 -19.70 0.61 7.39
N ALA A 237 -19.91 -0.60 6.88
CA ALA A 237 -19.56 -0.97 5.51
C ALA A 237 -20.30 -0.09 4.50
N ARG A 238 -21.60 0.15 4.71
CA ARG A 238 -22.39 1.05 3.85
C ARG A 238 -21.83 2.47 3.86
N LEU A 239 -21.49 3.04 5.01
CA LEU A 239 -20.89 4.38 5.08
C LEU A 239 -19.57 4.48 4.30
N ALA A 240 -18.71 3.46 4.39
CA ALA A 240 -17.47 3.41 3.64
C ALA A 240 -17.72 3.31 2.12
N MET A 241 -18.65 2.45 1.72
CA MET A 241 -18.98 2.23 0.30
C MET A 241 -19.80 3.37 -0.32
N ASP A 242 -20.63 4.08 0.46
CA ASP A 242 -21.30 5.31 0.06
C ASP A 242 -20.25 6.39 -0.27
N ALA A 243 -19.25 6.59 0.61
CA ALA A 243 -18.17 7.55 0.36
C ALA A 243 -17.39 7.25 -0.94
N ILE A 244 -17.12 5.97 -1.22
CA ILE A 244 -16.48 5.54 -2.46
C ILE A 244 -17.39 5.80 -3.67
N ASN A 245 -18.66 5.39 -3.60
CA ASN A 245 -19.60 5.51 -4.70
C ASN A 245 -19.96 6.97 -5.04
N ASP A 246 -19.99 7.84 -4.03
CA ASP A 246 -20.22 9.27 -4.20
C ASP A 246 -19.08 9.95 -4.96
N ASP A 247 -17.85 9.45 -4.82
CA ASP A 247 -16.70 9.97 -5.56
C ASP A 247 -16.58 9.41 -6.98
N VAL A 248 -16.73 8.09 -7.11
CA VAL A 248 -16.77 7.39 -8.41
C VAL A 248 -17.90 6.36 -8.38
N PRO A 249 -18.96 6.55 -9.18
CA PRO A 249 -20.08 5.59 -9.23
C PRO A 249 -19.62 4.18 -9.57
N LEU A 250 -19.96 3.25 -8.69
CA LEU A 250 -19.60 1.84 -8.84
C LEU A 250 -20.41 1.21 -9.96
N SER A 251 -19.74 0.50 -10.85
CA SER A 251 -20.38 -0.25 -11.94
C SER A 251 -19.43 -1.27 -12.56
N GLY A 252 -20.02 -2.35 -13.08
CA GLY A 252 -19.28 -3.40 -13.80
C GLY A 252 -18.30 -4.18 -12.94
N ASP A 253 -17.33 -4.80 -13.61
CA ASP A 253 -16.33 -5.66 -12.98
C ASP A 253 -15.39 -4.86 -12.09
N THR A 254 -15.29 -5.28 -10.83
CA THR A 254 -14.55 -4.58 -9.78
C THR A 254 -13.59 -5.53 -9.07
N LEU A 255 -12.35 -5.07 -8.87
CA LEU A 255 -11.40 -5.67 -7.93
C LEU A 255 -11.63 -5.04 -6.55
N VAL A 256 -11.74 -5.86 -5.52
CA VAL A 256 -11.98 -5.41 -4.14
C VAL A 256 -10.87 -5.88 -3.20
N LEU A 257 -10.28 -4.97 -2.45
CA LEU A 257 -9.45 -5.29 -1.30
C LEU A 257 -10.22 -4.90 -0.03
N LEU A 258 -10.57 -5.90 0.78
CA LEU A 258 -10.95 -5.65 2.16
C LEU A 258 -9.76 -5.89 3.07
N ASN A 259 -9.17 -4.79 3.50
CA ASN A 259 -7.93 -4.76 4.26
C ASN A 259 -8.20 -4.57 5.75
N GLY A 260 -7.58 -5.38 6.61
CA GLY A 260 -7.51 -5.12 8.04
C GLY A 260 -6.38 -4.15 8.38
N MET A 261 -6.61 -3.27 9.34
CA MET A 261 -5.61 -2.26 9.77
C MET A 261 -4.51 -2.84 10.68
N GLY A 262 -4.46 -4.16 10.85
CA GLY A 262 -3.46 -4.89 11.64
C GLY A 262 -4.07 -5.67 12.80
N GLY A 263 -4.84 -4.98 13.65
CA GLY A 263 -5.42 -5.53 14.89
C GLY A 263 -6.77 -6.23 14.72
N THR A 264 -7.40 -6.20 13.55
CA THR A 264 -8.74 -6.77 13.32
C THR A 264 -8.68 -8.26 12.97
N PRO A 265 -9.42 -9.13 13.68
CA PRO A 265 -9.54 -10.54 13.36
C PRO A 265 -10.09 -10.79 11.94
N LEU A 266 -9.54 -11.81 11.27
CA LEU A 266 -9.95 -12.16 9.90
C LEU A 266 -11.45 -12.50 9.77
N LEU A 267 -12.06 -13.09 10.81
CA LEU A 267 -13.49 -13.39 10.82
C LEU A 267 -14.35 -12.12 10.71
N GLU A 268 -13.91 -11.01 11.32
CA GLU A 268 -14.64 -9.74 11.28
C GLU A 268 -14.53 -9.12 9.88
N LEU A 269 -13.36 -9.26 9.24
CA LEU A 269 -13.19 -8.85 7.84
C LEU A 269 -14.16 -9.62 6.93
N TYR A 270 -14.31 -10.94 7.07
CA TYR A 270 -15.28 -11.66 6.23
C TYR A 270 -16.74 -11.24 6.46
N ILE A 271 -17.10 -10.82 7.68
CA ILE A 271 -18.42 -10.23 7.95
C ILE A 271 -18.59 -8.93 7.14
N VAL A 272 -17.62 -8.03 7.22
CA VAL A 272 -17.65 -6.76 6.46
C VAL A 272 -17.62 -7.01 4.94
N TYR A 273 -16.87 -8.01 4.47
CA TYR A 273 -16.79 -8.33 3.04
C TYR A 273 -18.14 -8.73 2.46
N ALA A 274 -18.94 -9.49 3.21
CA ALA A 274 -20.28 -9.86 2.79
C ALA A 274 -21.16 -8.62 2.54
N GLU A 275 -21.05 -7.60 3.40
CA GLU A 275 -21.78 -6.33 3.27
C GLU A 275 -21.27 -5.49 2.07
N VAL A 276 -19.95 -5.48 1.84
CA VAL A 276 -19.34 -4.83 0.66
C VAL A 276 -19.81 -5.48 -0.64
N ALA A 277 -19.84 -6.81 -0.71
CA ALA A 277 -20.30 -7.54 -1.89
C ALA A 277 -21.78 -7.27 -2.19
N ALA A 278 -22.64 -7.31 -1.17
CA ALA A 278 -24.06 -7.00 -1.31
C ALA A 278 -24.28 -5.54 -1.77
N TYR A 279 -23.48 -4.59 -1.26
CA TYR A 279 -23.54 -3.20 -1.70
C TYR A 279 -23.13 -3.04 -3.17
N LEU A 280 -22.09 -3.73 -3.63
CA LEU A 280 -21.68 -3.70 -5.04
C LEU A 280 -22.80 -4.19 -5.97
N GLU A 281 -23.45 -5.30 -5.61
CA GLU A 281 -24.59 -5.83 -6.38
C GLU A 281 -25.75 -4.83 -6.45
N GLU A 282 -26.07 -4.14 -5.34
CA GLU A 282 -27.08 -3.07 -5.28
C GLU A 282 -26.78 -1.95 -6.30
N LYS A 283 -25.50 -1.61 -6.50
CA LYS A 283 -25.05 -0.55 -7.42
C LYS A 283 -24.82 -1.03 -8.86
N GLY A 284 -25.04 -2.30 -9.17
CA GLY A 284 -24.77 -2.86 -10.50
C GLY A 284 -23.27 -3.06 -10.79
N ALA A 285 -22.47 -3.24 -9.74
CA ALA A 285 -21.09 -3.68 -9.81
C ALA A 285 -20.96 -5.15 -9.36
N THR A 286 -19.86 -5.81 -9.72
CA THR A 286 -19.60 -7.19 -9.30
C THR A 286 -18.13 -7.32 -8.91
N ALA A 287 -17.88 -7.84 -7.71
CA ALA A 287 -16.54 -8.18 -7.25
C ALA A 287 -16.05 -9.44 -8.00
N VAL A 288 -15.36 -9.26 -9.12
CA VAL A 288 -14.85 -10.40 -9.92
C VAL A 288 -13.50 -10.90 -9.40
N ARG A 289 -12.76 -10.08 -8.65
CA ARG A 289 -11.52 -10.44 -7.95
C ARG A 289 -11.54 -9.81 -6.57
N CYS A 290 -10.96 -10.49 -5.59
CA CYS A 290 -10.88 -9.95 -4.25
C CYS A 290 -9.66 -10.42 -3.45
N LEU A 291 -9.32 -9.63 -2.44
CA LEU A 291 -8.42 -9.98 -1.34
C LEU A 291 -9.09 -9.59 -0.03
N VAL A 292 -9.02 -10.47 0.98
CA VAL A 292 -9.49 -10.22 2.34
C VAL A 292 -8.38 -10.58 3.32
N GLY A 293 -7.94 -9.65 4.16
CA GLY A 293 -6.83 -9.87 5.09
C GLY A 293 -6.02 -8.60 5.37
N ASN A 294 -4.81 -8.75 5.90
CA ASN A 294 -3.93 -7.62 6.21
C ASN A 294 -2.92 -7.42 5.08
N TYR A 295 -3.02 -6.31 4.36
CA TYR A 295 -2.19 -5.99 3.19
C TYR A 295 -1.55 -4.60 3.27
N VAL A 296 -2.26 -3.62 3.85
CA VAL A 296 -1.81 -2.25 4.10
C VAL A 296 -2.21 -1.89 5.52
N THR A 297 -1.35 -2.25 6.49
CA THR A 297 -1.71 -2.15 7.91
C THR A 297 -1.38 -0.77 8.51
N SER A 298 -1.76 -0.58 9.76
CA SER A 298 -1.30 0.51 10.61
C SER A 298 -0.95 -0.06 11.99
N LEU A 299 0.17 -0.77 12.05
CA LEU A 299 0.63 -1.48 13.24
C LEU A 299 -0.45 -2.41 13.81
N ASP A 300 -0.94 -2.12 15.02
CA ASP A 300 -1.96 -2.86 15.76
C ASP A 300 -3.32 -2.15 15.80
N MET A 301 -3.54 -1.17 14.92
CA MET A 301 -4.83 -0.49 14.79
C MET A 301 -5.94 -1.50 14.50
N GLN A 302 -7.03 -1.44 15.26
CA GLN A 302 -8.24 -2.19 14.94
C GLN A 302 -9.11 -1.35 14.01
N GLY A 303 -9.54 -1.96 12.92
CA GLY A 303 -10.24 -1.29 11.85
C GLY A 303 -10.11 -2.05 10.54
N PHE A 304 -10.76 -1.53 9.52
CA PHE A 304 -10.61 -2.03 8.16
C PHE A 304 -10.52 -0.85 7.18
N SER A 305 -9.99 -1.10 6.00
CA SER A 305 -10.20 -0.26 4.84
C SER A 305 -10.76 -1.11 3.71
N VAL A 306 -11.57 -0.48 2.85
CA VAL A 306 -12.02 -1.06 1.60
C VAL A 306 -11.43 -0.25 0.46
N SER A 307 -10.83 -0.95 -0.50
CA SER A 307 -10.34 -0.38 -1.75
C SER A 307 -11.04 -1.07 -2.91
N VAL A 308 -11.48 -0.29 -3.89
CA VAL A 308 -12.08 -0.80 -5.13
C VAL A 308 -11.27 -0.32 -6.31
N CYS A 309 -11.21 -1.12 -7.37
CA CYS A 309 -10.67 -0.72 -8.67
C CYS A 309 -11.60 -1.23 -9.78
N ARG A 310 -12.13 -0.34 -10.61
CA ARG A 310 -12.95 -0.73 -11.77
C ARG A 310 -12.06 -1.35 -12.84
N LEU A 311 -12.30 -2.62 -13.14
CA LEU A 311 -11.47 -3.39 -14.05
C LEU A 311 -11.85 -3.18 -15.52
N THR A 312 -10.86 -3.35 -16.38
CA THR A 312 -11.01 -3.63 -17.81
C THR A 312 -10.47 -5.04 -18.08
N ASP A 313 -10.72 -5.61 -19.25
CA ASP A 313 -10.17 -6.91 -19.63
C ASP A 313 -8.64 -6.96 -19.50
N GLU A 314 -7.95 -5.86 -19.82
CA GLU A 314 -6.51 -5.74 -19.68
C GLU A 314 -6.08 -5.76 -18.20
N LEU A 315 -6.72 -4.95 -17.35
CA LEU A 315 -6.39 -4.90 -15.92
C LEU A 315 -6.69 -6.24 -15.23
N THR A 316 -7.80 -6.90 -15.60
CA THR A 316 -8.13 -8.25 -15.13
C THR A 316 -7.05 -9.25 -15.50
N ARG A 317 -6.59 -9.25 -16.75
CA ARG A 317 -5.52 -10.15 -17.22
C ARG A 317 -4.20 -9.91 -16.48
N LEU A 318 -3.84 -8.65 -16.21
CA LEU A 318 -2.60 -8.31 -15.50
C LEU A 318 -2.67 -8.59 -14.00
N TRP A 319 -3.84 -8.42 -13.39
CA TRP A 319 -4.10 -8.91 -12.04
C TRP A 319 -3.89 -10.43 -11.98
N ASP A 320 -4.52 -11.18 -12.88
CA ASP A 320 -4.44 -12.65 -12.92
C ASP A 320 -3.06 -13.19 -13.30
N ALA A 321 -2.19 -12.36 -13.88
CA ALA A 321 -0.83 -12.75 -14.23
C ALA A 321 -0.04 -13.23 -12.99
N PRO A 322 0.86 -14.23 -13.15
CA PRO A 322 1.53 -14.85 -12.01
C PRO A 322 2.31 -13.85 -11.14
N VAL A 323 2.35 -14.14 -9.84
CA VAL A 323 3.07 -13.35 -8.84
C VAL A 323 3.69 -14.27 -7.80
N GLU A 324 4.92 -13.95 -7.39
CA GLU A 324 5.63 -14.68 -6.33
C GLU A 324 6.38 -13.68 -5.43
N THR A 325 5.70 -13.26 -4.38
CA THR A 325 6.20 -12.37 -3.31
C THR A 325 5.87 -12.99 -1.94
N PRO A 326 6.50 -12.54 -0.83
CA PRO A 326 6.10 -12.97 0.51
C PRO A 326 4.61 -12.73 0.85
N GLY A 327 4.03 -11.63 0.36
CA GLY A 327 2.69 -11.16 0.69
C GLY A 327 1.59 -11.55 -0.31
N LEU A 328 1.95 -11.86 -1.57
CA LEU A 328 1.04 -12.33 -2.62
C LEU A 328 1.68 -13.42 -3.48
N ARG A 329 0.96 -14.52 -3.71
CA ARG A 329 1.43 -15.64 -4.53
C ARG A 329 0.30 -16.36 -5.27
N TRP A 330 0.37 -16.40 -6.59
CA TRP A 330 -0.45 -17.27 -7.44
C TRP A 330 0.17 -17.47 -8.83
N GLY A 331 -0.29 -18.51 -9.53
CA GLY A 331 0.05 -18.74 -10.95
C GLY A 331 1.48 -19.18 -11.23
N ARG A 332 2.34 -19.34 -10.22
CA ARG A 332 3.72 -19.80 -10.32
C ARG A 332 4.12 -20.71 -9.15
#